data_AF-W0SG16-F1
#
_entry.id   AF-W0SG16-F1
#
_cell.length_a   1.000
_cell.length_b   1.000
_cell.length_c   1.000
_cell.angle_alpha   90.00
_cell.angle_beta   90.00
_cell.angle_gamma   90.00
#
_symmetry.space_group_name_H-M   'P 1'
#
loop_
_entity.id
_entity.type
_entity.pdbx_description
1 polymer ?
#
loop_
_entity_poly.entity_id
_entity_poly.type
_entity_poly.pdbx_seq_one_letter_code
_entity_poly.pdbx_strand_id
1 'polypeptide(L)'
;MNKKVAAAVSHHEREVAELRADRELAVEYLKAAMESLDDPDDRAAALLALRTVAEAYGGLGAVAAEAGISRESLYRTLSAKGNPTLKTLLAVLKAVGMKLSVEPGQHVAA
;
A
#
# COMPACT_ATOMS: atom_id res chain seq x y z
N MET A 1 -16.88 -19.22 26.26
CA MET A 1 -15.70 -19.67 25.47
C MET A 1 -14.53 -18.79 25.86
N ASN A 2 -13.53 -19.34 26.56
CA ASN A 2 -12.37 -18.57 27.01
C ASN A 2 -11.42 -18.35 25.83
N LYS A 3 -11.47 -17.17 25.21
CA LYS A 3 -10.52 -16.82 24.15
C LYS A 3 -9.17 -16.58 24.82
N LYS A 4 -8.24 -17.53 24.71
CA LYS A 4 -6.86 -17.32 25.14
C LYS A 4 -6.31 -16.13 24.35
N VAL A 5 -6.12 -14.99 25.01
CA VAL A 5 -5.44 -13.83 24.42
C VAL A 5 -3.96 -14.16 24.40
N ALA A 6 -3.36 -14.18 23.21
CA ALA A 6 -1.91 -14.36 23.07
C ALA A 6 -1.19 -13.13 23.62
N ALA A 7 -0.08 -13.33 24.33
CA ALA A 7 0.71 -12.23 24.91
C ALA A 7 1.40 -11.34 23.85
N ALA A 8 1.57 -11.85 22.63
CA ALA A 8 2.11 -11.12 21.48
C ALA A 8 1.46 -11.62 20.19
N VAL A 9 1.40 -10.74 19.18
CA VAL A 9 0.91 -11.05 17.82
C VAL A 9 1.88 -10.46 16.80
N SER A 10 1.85 -10.98 15.56
CA SER A 10 2.60 -10.41 14.45
C SER A 10 2.13 -8.98 14.17
N HIS A 11 3.06 -8.02 14.13
CA HIS A 11 2.76 -6.64 13.77
C HIS A 11 2.15 -6.55 12.36
N HIS A 12 2.77 -7.22 11.38
CA HIS A 12 2.33 -7.21 9.99
C HIS A 12 0.91 -7.78 9.83
N GLU A 13 0.61 -8.93 10.44
CA GLU A 13 -0.72 -9.52 10.35
C GLU A 13 -1.78 -8.64 11.00
N ARG A 14 -1.42 -7.95 12.09
CA ARG A 14 -2.28 -7.02 12.79
C ARG A 14 -2.57 -5.79 11.95
N GLU A 15 -1.54 -5.20 11.37
CA GLU A 15 -1.62 -4.04 10.48
C GLU A 15 -2.50 -4.34 9.26
N VAL A 16 -2.27 -5.47 8.58
CA VAL A 16 -3.12 -5.92 7.47
C VAL A 16 -4.58 -6.08 7.90
N ALA A 17 -4.84 -6.62 9.10
CA ALA A 17 -6.19 -6.79 9.61
C ALA A 17 -6.87 -5.45 9.92
N GLU A 18 -6.14 -4.47 10.46
CA GLU A 18 -6.63 -3.12 10.77
C GLU A 18 -6.96 -2.35 9.49
N LEU A 19 -6.05 -2.33 8.51
CA LEU A 19 -6.28 -1.69 7.21
C LEU A 19 -7.43 -2.33 6.43
N ARG A 20 -7.66 -3.65 6.59
CA ARG A 20 -8.81 -4.32 5.99
C ARG A 20 -10.14 -3.96 6.68
N ALA A 21 -10.11 -3.74 7.98
CA ALA A 21 -11.31 -3.46 8.78
C ALA A 21 -11.76 -2.00 8.67
N ASP A 22 -10.82 -1.08 8.47
CA ASP A 22 -11.07 0.36 8.40
C ASP A 22 -10.54 0.93 7.09
N ARG A 23 -11.50 1.25 6.20
CA ARG A 23 -11.17 1.81 4.88
C ARG A 23 -10.65 3.23 4.95
N GLU A 24 -11.13 4.04 5.88
CA GLU A 24 -10.68 5.42 6.03
C GLU A 24 -9.23 5.43 6.51
N LEU A 25 -8.90 4.57 7.50
CA LEU A 25 -7.53 4.35 7.95
C LEU A 25 -6.61 3.94 6.79
N ALA A 26 -7.03 2.99 5.96
CA ALA A 26 -6.20 2.54 4.84
C ALA A 26 -5.97 3.63 3.78
N VAL A 27 -6.95 4.50 3.54
CA VAL A 27 -6.80 5.65 2.64
C VAL A 27 -5.80 6.65 3.22
N GLU A 28 -5.93 7.03 4.49
CA GLU A 28 -5.01 7.98 5.13
C GLU A 28 -3.60 7.40 5.25
N TYR A 29 -3.48 6.11 5.58
CA TYR A 29 -2.21 5.39 5.60
C TYR A 29 -1.52 5.42 4.22
N LEU A 30 -2.28 5.14 3.15
CA LEU A 30 -1.71 5.16 1.81
C LEU A 30 -1.38 6.59 1.34
N LYS A 31 -2.18 7.59 1.70
CA LYS A 31 -1.88 9.00 1.41
C LYS A 31 -0.53 9.40 2.02
N ALA A 32 -0.33 9.14 3.31
CA ALA A 32 0.93 9.42 3.98
C ALA A 32 2.11 8.71 3.30
N ALA A 33 1.92 7.46 2.88
CA ALA A 33 2.94 6.75 2.09
C ALA A 33 3.21 7.40 0.72
N MET A 34 2.19 7.90 0.03
CA MET A 34 2.35 8.56 -1.27
C MET A 34 3.05 9.92 -1.16
N GLU A 35 2.84 10.65 -0.06
CA GLU A 35 3.54 11.92 0.22
C GLU A 35 5.06 11.75 0.32
N SER A 36 5.53 10.60 0.82
CA SER A 36 6.97 10.29 0.96
C SER A 36 7.56 9.52 -0.23
N LEU A 37 6.80 9.32 -1.32
CA LEU A 37 7.23 8.46 -2.43
C LEU A 37 8.36 9.08 -3.28
N ASP A 38 8.49 10.41 -3.27
CA ASP A 38 9.54 11.14 -3.99
C ASP A 38 10.86 11.22 -3.20
N ASP A 39 10.80 11.14 -1.87
CA ASP A 39 11.97 11.07 -0.98
C ASP A 39 12.70 9.71 -1.12
N PRO A 40 13.98 9.68 -1.56
CA PRO A 40 14.76 8.45 -1.65
C PRO A 40 14.90 7.67 -0.35
N ASP A 41 14.94 8.33 0.81
CA ASP A 41 15.13 7.71 2.12
C ASP A 41 13.85 7.02 2.61
N ASP A 42 12.68 7.58 2.28
CA ASP A 42 11.37 7.05 2.69
C ASP A 42 10.64 6.22 1.62
N ARG A 43 11.06 6.30 0.35
CA ARG A 43 10.45 5.55 -0.77
C ARG A 43 10.30 4.07 -0.49
N ALA A 44 11.28 3.45 0.15
CA ALA A 44 11.24 2.04 0.50
C ALA A 44 10.06 1.73 1.44
N ALA A 45 9.84 2.56 2.46
CA ALA A 45 8.72 2.43 3.38
C ALA A 45 7.39 2.67 2.68
N ALA A 46 7.32 3.68 1.80
CA ALA A 46 6.13 3.98 1.00
C ALA A 46 5.69 2.80 0.10
N LEU A 47 6.65 2.14 -0.57
CA LEU A 47 6.37 0.96 -1.40
C LEU A 47 5.89 -0.23 -0.58
N LEU A 48 6.47 -0.44 0.61
CA LEU A 48 6.03 -1.47 1.54
C LEU A 48 4.63 -1.19 2.08
N ALA A 49 4.31 0.07 2.41
CA ALA A 49 2.97 0.48 2.81
C ALA A 49 1.92 0.19 1.71
N LEU A 50 2.22 0.53 0.45
CA LEU A 50 1.36 0.17 -0.69
C LEU A 50 1.18 -1.34 -0.82
N ARG A 51 2.23 -2.13 -0.57
CA ARG A 51 2.14 -3.60 -0.55
C ARG A 51 1.23 -4.10 0.58
N THR A 52 1.32 -3.53 1.78
CA THR A 52 0.47 -3.89 2.92
C THR A 52 -1.00 -3.60 2.62
N VAL A 53 -1.31 -2.46 1.99
CA VAL A 53 -2.67 -2.15 1.52
C VAL A 53 -3.12 -3.15 0.46
N ALA A 54 -2.28 -3.48 -0.52
CA ALA A 54 -2.59 -4.52 -1.51
C ALA A 54 -2.88 -5.90 -0.87
N GLU A 55 -2.20 -6.24 0.22
CA GLU A 55 -2.46 -7.45 0.99
C GLU A 55 -3.81 -7.40 1.75
N ALA A 56 -4.14 -6.25 2.33
CA ALA A 56 -5.42 -6.02 3.00
C ALA A 56 -6.62 -6.10 2.03
N TYR A 57 -6.48 -5.67 0.78
CA TYR A 57 -7.58 -5.43 -0.17
C TYR A 57 -7.71 -6.53 -1.26
N GLY A 58 -7.74 -7.80 -0.85
CA GLY A 58 -7.92 -8.94 -1.76
C GLY A 58 -6.68 -9.83 -1.88
N GLY A 59 -5.58 -9.40 -1.26
CA GLY A 59 -4.33 -10.14 -1.26
C GLY A 59 -3.53 -9.92 -2.54
N LEU A 60 -2.21 -10.10 -2.42
CA LEU A 60 -1.26 -9.84 -3.51
C LEU A 60 -1.56 -10.66 -4.78
N GLY A 61 -2.19 -11.82 -4.63
CA GLY A 61 -2.61 -12.65 -5.75
C GLY A 61 -3.74 -12.06 -6.59
N ALA A 62 -4.79 -11.56 -5.93
CA ALA A 62 -5.93 -10.95 -6.62
C ALA A 62 -5.53 -9.58 -7.20
N VAL A 63 -4.80 -8.78 -6.42
CA VAL A 63 -4.31 -7.48 -6.86
C VAL A 63 -3.39 -7.60 -8.08
N ALA A 64 -2.47 -8.57 -8.11
CA ALA A 64 -1.61 -8.78 -9.28
C ALA A 64 -2.43 -9.13 -10.53
N ALA A 65 -3.43 -10.01 -10.39
CA ALA A 65 -4.30 -10.41 -11.49
C ALA A 65 -5.11 -9.21 -12.03
N GLU A 66 -5.71 -8.41 -11.15
CA GLU A 66 -6.46 -7.22 -11.55
C GLU A 66 -5.56 -6.12 -12.13
N ALA A 67 -4.35 -5.98 -11.61
CA ALA A 67 -3.35 -5.05 -12.13
C ALA A 67 -2.71 -5.53 -13.45
N GLY A 68 -3.03 -6.76 -13.91
CA GLY A 68 -2.52 -7.32 -15.17
C GLY A 68 -1.02 -7.65 -15.14
N ILE A 69 -0.47 -8.00 -13.97
CA ILE A 69 0.93 -8.38 -13.79
C ILE A 69 1.07 -9.71 -13.05
N SER A 70 2.24 -10.34 -13.14
CA SER A 70 2.51 -11.53 -12.31
C SER A 70 2.65 -11.17 -10.84
N ARG A 71 2.36 -12.11 -9.94
CA ARG A 71 2.60 -11.95 -8.50
C ARG A 71 4.07 -11.62 -8.22
N GLU A 72 4.98 -12.30 -8.90
CA GLU A 72 6.42 -12.03 -8.79
C GLU A 72 6.76 -10.59 -9.20
N SER A 73 6.15 -10.08 -10.28
CA SER A 73 6.32 -8.69 -10.68
C SER A 73 5.76 -7.74 -9.62
N LEU A 74 4.59 -8.02 -9.04
CA LEU A 74 4.02 -7.20 -7.96
C LEU A 74 4.97 -7.17 -6.75
N TYR A 75 5.49 -8.33 -6.31
CA TYR A 75 6.44 -8.40 -5.19
C TYR A 75 7.72 -7.62 -5.46
N ARG A 76 8.31 -7.77 -6.64
CA ARG A 76 9.53 -7.03 -7.02
C ARG A 76 9.26 -5.54 -7.09
N THR A 77 8.17 -5.15 -7.74
CA THR A 77 7.79 -3.76 -7.96
C THR A 77 7.46 -3.03 -6.66
N LEU A 78 6.82 -3.68 -5.69
CA LEU A 78 6.46 -3.11 -4.39
C LEU A 78 7.43 -3.52 -3.26
N SER A 79 8.66 -3.92 -3.61
CA SER A 79 9.72 -4.17 -2.64
C SER A 79 10.39 -2.87 -2.19
N ALA A 80 11.20 -2.93 -1.14
CA ALA A 80 12.02 -1.81 -0.68
C ALA A 80 12.96 -1.24 -1.76
N LYS A 81 13.34 -2.03 -2.76
CA LYS A 81 14.17 -1.62 -3.91
C LYS A 81 13.36 -1.52 -5.20
N GLY A 82 12.03 -1.52 -5.09
CA GLY A 82 11.10 -1.51 -6.19
C GLY A 82 11.12 -0.19 -6.94
N ASN A 83 10.66 -0.24 -8.19
CA ASN A 83 10.46 0.95 -9.01
C ASN A 83 9.22 0.74 -9.88
N PRO A 84 8.00 0.96 -9.35
CA PRO A 84 6.79 0.86 -10.13
C PRO A 84 6.80 1.89 -11.27
N THR A 85 6.54 1.42 -12.49
CA THR A 85 6.15 2.36 -13.55
C THR A 85 4.82 3.03 -13.16
N LEU A 86 4.56 4.22 -13.68
CA LEU A 86 3.27 4.90 -13.48
C LEU A 86 2.09 3.99 -13.83
N LYS A 87 2.18 3.24 -14.95
CA LYS A 87 1.17 2.27 -15.35
C LYS A 87 0.91 1.22 -14.25
N THR A 88 1.96 0.66 -13.67
CA THR A 88 1.84 -0.33 -12.60
C THR A 88 1.25 0.26 -11.34
N LEU A 89 1.71 1.44 -10.93
CA LEU A 89 1.19 2.13 -9.74
C LEU A 89 -0.33 2.38 -9.87
N LEU A 90 -0.76 2.95 -11.01
CA LEU A 90 -2.18 3.21 -11.26
C LEU A 90 -3.02 1.93 -11.31
N ALA A 91 -2.48 0.84 -11.86
CA ALA A 91 -3.17 -0.45 -11.91
C ALA A 91 -3.34 -1.07 -10.51
N VAL A 92 -2.32 -0.99 -9.65
CA VAL A 92 -2.39 -1.46 -8.26
C VAL A 92 -3.37 -0.62 -7.45
N LEU A 93 -3.29 0.72 -7.56
CA LEU A 93 -4.24 1.62 -6.89
C LEU A 93 -5.68 1.29 -7.26
N LYS A 94 -5.94 1.12 -8.57
CA LYS A 94 -7.26 0.73 -9.06
C LYS A 94 -7.74 -0.60 -8.47
N ALA A 95 -6.87 -1.61 -8.42
CA ALA A 95 -7.19 -2.93 -7.88
C ALA A 95 -7.56 -2.91 -6.39
N VAL A 96 -7.00 -1.99 -5.61
CA VAL A 96 -7.40 -1.79 -4.20
C VAL A 96 -8.56 -0.79 -4.04
N GLY A 97 -9.14 -0.32 -5.15
CA GLY A 97 -10.25 0.63 -5.17
C GLY A 97 -9.86 2.06 -4.75
N MET A 98 -8.60 2.44 -4.99
CA MET A 98 -8.05 3.77 -4.71
C MET A 98 -7.57 4.42 -6.02
N LYS A 99 -7.27 5.73 -5.99
CA LYS A 99 -6.85 6.48 -7.18
C LYS A 99 -5.81 7.54 -6.81
N LEU A 100 -4.96 7.88 -7.78
CA LEU A 100 -4.04 9.01 -7.67
C LEU A 100 -4.83 10.33 -7.75
N SER A 101 -4.47 11.31 -6.94
CA SER A 101 -5.01 12.68 -6.94
C SER A 101 -3.88 13.71 -7.05
N VAL A 102 -4.27 14.95 -7.35
CA VAL A 102 -3.38 16.12 -7.31
C VAL A 102 -3.90 17.05 -6.25
N GLU A 103 -3.02 17.52 -5.38
CA GLU A 103 -3.31 18.43 -4.28
C GLU A 103 -2.40 19.67 -4.40
N PRO A 104 -2.78 20.83 -3.82
CA PRO A 104 -1.91 21.99 -3.81
C PRO A 104 -0.57 21.65 -3.14
N GLY A 105 0.53 21.79 -3.88
CA GLY A 105 1.86 21.67 -3.31
C GLY A 105 2.16 22.84 -2.38
N GLN A 106 3.01 22.64 -1.38
CA GLN A 106 3.47 23.72 -0.48
C GLN A 106 4.26 24.82 -1.20
N HIS A 107 4.54 24.64 -2.50
CA HIS A 107 5.24 25.58 -3.37
C HIS A 107 4.26 26.39 -4.24
N VAL A 108 3.35 27.14 -3.60
CA VAL A 108 2.66 28.25 -4.29
C VAL A 108 3.36 29.54 -3.88
N ALA A 109 4.47 29.82 -4.57
CA ALA A 109 4.95 31.20 -4.69
C ALA A 109 4.05 31.89 -5.72
N ALA A 110 3.40 32.97 -5.29
CA ALA A 110 2.87 33.98 -6.21
C ALA A 110 4.03 34.82 -6.78
#